data_AF-A0A839QLT6-F1
#
_entry.id   AF-A0A839QLT6-F1
#
_cell.length_a   1.000
_cell.length_b   1.000
_cell.length_c   1.000
_cell.angle_alpha   90.00
_cell.angle_beta   90.00
_cell.angle_gamma   90.00
#
_symmetry.space_group_name_H-M   'P 1'
#
loop_
_entity.id
_entity.type
_entity.pdbx_description
1 polymer ?
#
loop_
_entity_poly.entity_id
_entity_poly.type
_entity_poly.pdbx_seq_one_letter_code
_entity_poly.pdbx_strand_id
1 'polypeptide(L)'
;MNKPDPPTPHDHQPDGDSLAGRYGSRPVPGHFRVTFGLFAFAKGWAVTYIAWAALTLLISIASSLAAGDDSAVDFWGLVLAFSLFIAVFIGTPVALVFGLLLRVVRRQWVHVAAFFFGFAILTFAVMQLTIPWTSLRMPFLYAVSVGFCAAVGRASVIKDVNVHPVPDLHLPGPPPATGQIGKTRQPRQGPLPH
;
A
#
# COMPACT_ATOMS: atom_id res chain seq x y z
N MET A 1 6.91 32.51 -65.15
CA MET A 1 6.10 31.31 -64.84
C MET A 1 6.68 30.73 -63.55
N ASN A 2 6.11 31.07 -62.39
CA ASN A 2 6.68 30.72 -61.08
C ASN A 2 6.14 29.35 -60.65
N LYS A 3 7.03 28.39 -60.38
CA LYS A 3 6.66 27.04 -59.95
C LYS A 3 6.33 27.10 -58.46
N PRO A 4 5.11 26.71 -58.03
CA PRO A 4 4.77 26.71 -56.61
C PRO A 4 5.58 25.62 -55.88
N ASP A 5 6.14 25.99 -54.72
CA ASP A 5 6.91 25.09 -53.88
C ASP A 5 6.04 23.93 -53.34
N PRO A 6 6.63 22.72 -53.20
CA PRO A 6 5.90 21.58 -52.65
C PRO A 6 5.56 21.82 -51.17
N PRO A 7 4.36 21.37 -50.72
CA PRO A 7 3.96 21.51 -49.33
C PRO A 7 4.93 20.75 -48.42
N THR A 8 5.51 21.44 -47.45
CA THR A 8 6.30 20.82 -46.39
C THR A 8 5.43 19.81 -45.63
N PRO A 9 5.97 18.61 -45.30
CA PRO A 9 5.29 17.69 -44.42
C PRO A 9 5.18 18.37 -43.06
N HIS A 10 4.02 18.97 -42.79
CA HIS A 10 3.67 19.33 -41.43
C HIS A 10 3.41 18.01 -40.72
N ASP A 11 4.41 17.62 -39.93
CA ASP A 11 4.32 16.57 -38.94
C ASP A 11 2.97 16.65 -38.26
N HIS A 12 2.14 15.65 -38.50
CA HIS A 12 0.90 15.42 -37.79
C HIS A 12 1.30 14.94 -36.39
N GLN A 13 1.84 15.87 -35.58
CA GLN A 13 2.00 15.70 -34.16
C GLN A 13 0.58 15.49 -33.63
N PRO A 14 0.22 14.32 -33.07
CA PRO A 14 -1.10 14.14 -32.52
C PRO A 14 -1.26 15.14 -31.38
N ASP A 15 -2.27 16.00 -31.51
CA ASP A 15 -2.67 17.02 -30.55
C ASP A 15 -2.96 16.36 -29.18
N GLY A 16 -1.90 16.19 -28.38
CA GLY A 16 -1.94 15.68 -27.00
C GLY A 16 -2.78 16.55 -26.08
N ASP A 17 -3.15 17.73 -26.57
CA ASP A 17 -3.97 18.74 -25.91
C ASP A 17 -5.41 18.27 -25.67
N SER A 18 -5.90 17.31 -26.47
CA SER A 18 -7.25 16.75 -26.32
C SER A 18 -7.41 15.76 -25.15
N LEU A 19 -6.31 15.23 -24.62
CA LEU A 19 -6.32 14.33 -23.45
C LEU A 19 -6.17 15.08 -22.12
N ALA A 20 -5.51 16.23 -22.13
CA ALA A 20 -5.31 17.08 -20.94
C ALA A 20 -6.61 17.74 -20.44
N GLY A 21 -7.57 17.98 -21.34
CA GLY A 21 -8.90 18.51 -20.98
C GLY A 21 -9.85 17.48 -20.36
N ARG A 22 -9.75 16.19 -20.73
CA ARG A 22 -10.59 15.09 -20.18
C ARG A 22 -10.01 14.47 -18.92
N TYR A 23 -8.68 14.40 -18.82
CA TYR A 23 -7.98 14.03 -17.61
C TYR A 23 -7.42 15.29 -16.99
N GLY A 24 -8.28 16.01 -16.26
CA GLY A 24 -7.91 17.23 -15.56
C GLY A 24 -6.56 17.10 -14.88
N SER A 25 -5.78 18.18 -14.97
CA SER A 25 -4.41 18.45 -14.54
C SER A 25 -3.99 17.82 -13.21
N ARG A 26 -3.98 16.49 -13.14
CA ARG A 26 -3.34 15.77 -12.06
C ARG A 26 -1.87 15.72 -12.44
N PRO A 27 -0.98 16.34 -11.66
CA PRO A 27 0.45 16.31 -11.95
C PRO A 27 0.85 14.85 -12.15
N VAL A 28 1.44 14.55 -13.32
CA VAL A 28 2.09 13.26 -13.58
C VAL A 28 3.18 13.15 -12.53
N PRO A 29 3.04 12.28 -11.51
CA PRO A 29 4.02 12.30 -10.45
C PRO A 29 5.30 11.66 -10.97
N GLY A 30 6.38 12.45 -10.95
CA GLY A 30 7.72 11.96 -11.21
C GLY A 30 8.01 10.77 -10.30
N HIS A 31 8.31 9.62 -10.91
CA HIS A 31 9.02 8.49 -10.32
C HIS A 31 8.75 8.20 -8.84
N PHE A 32 7.51 7.84 -8.49
CA PHE A 32 7.23 7.18 -7.22
C PHE A 32 7.78 5.74 -7.25
N ARG A 33 8.93 5.50 -6.61
CA ARG A 33 9.29 4.14 -6.16
C ARG A 33 8.42 3.79 -4.95
N VAL A 34 7.19 3.33 -5.20
CA VAL A 34 6.43 2.58 -4.18
C VAL A 34 7.11 1.22 -4.03
N THR A 35 8.22 1.20 -3.31
CA THR A 35 8.69 -0.05 -2.71
C THR A 35 7.70 -0.33 -1.60
N PHE A 36 6.93 -1.41 -1.70
CA PHE A 36 6.30 -1.99 -0.51
C PHE A 36 7.43 -2.25 0.47
N GLY A 37 7.63 -1.29 1.39
CA GLY A 37 8.77 -1.32 2.28
C GLY A 37 8.68 -2.58 3.12
N LEU A 38 9.84 -3.22 3.35
CA LEU A 38 9.95 -4.33 4.29
C LEU A 38 9.29 -3.97 5.64
N PHE A 39 9.35 -2.69 6.03
CA PHE A 39 8.64 -2.14 7.19
C PHE A 39 7.12 -2.24 7.13
N ALA A 40 6.48 -1.92 5.99
CA ALA A 40 5.03 -2.04 5.84
C ALA A 40 4.57 -3.50 5.91
N PHE A 41 5.37 -4.41 5.34
CA PHE A 41 5.15 -5.85 5.45
C PHE A 41 5.30 -6.34 6.89
N ALA A 42 6.42 -6.01 7.54
CA ALA A 42 6.70 -6.39 8.93
C ALA A 42 5.63 -5.85 9.89
N LYS A 43 5.15 -4.61 9.68
CA LYS A 43 4.04 -4.04 10.46
C LYS A 43 2.76 -4.84 10.30
N GLY A 44 2.36 -5.13 9.05
CA GLY A 44 1.16 -5.92 8.78
C GLY A 44 1.23 -7.32 9.39
N TRP A 45 2.38 -7.99 9.24
CA TRP A 45 2.64 -9.30 9.83
C TRP A 45 2.59 -9.27 11.36
N ALA A 46 3.26 -8.29 12.00
CA ALA A 46 3.26 -8.13 13.44
C ALA A 46 1.85 -7.88 13.97
N VAL A 47 1.07 -7.03 13.31
CA VAL A 47 -0.33 -6.77 13.69
C VAL A 47 -1.19 -8.02 13.55
N THR A 48 -1.04 -8.82 12.47
CA THR A 48 -1.73 -10.10 12.34
C THR A 48 -1.37 -11.05 13.48
N TYR A 49 -0.08 -11.20 13.79
CA TYR A 49 0.37 -12.10 14.85
C TYR A 49 -0.11 -11.63 16.23
N ILE A 50 -0.05 -10.34 16.53
CA ILE A 50 -0.55 -9.78 17.79
C ILE A 50 -2.07 -9.96 17.89
N ALA A 51 -2.83 -9.74 16.81
CA ALA A 51 -4.27 -9.95 16.80
C ALA A 51 -4.62 -11.43 17.06
N TRP A 52 -3.88 -12.35 16.44
CA TRP A 52 -4.01 -13.78 16.69
C TRP A 52 -3.66 -14.14 18.14
N ALA A 53 -2.57 -13.58 18.66
CA ALA A 53 -2.10 -13.85 20.00
C ALA A 53 -3.08 -13.34 21.07
N ALA A 54 -3.60 -12.12 20.87
CA ALA A 54 -4.62 -11.55 21.75
C ALA A 54 -5.91 -12.37 21.73
N LEU A 55 -6.34 -12.83 20.55
CA LEU A 55 -7.54 -13.65 20.43
C LEU A 55 -7.40 -14.99 21.15
N THR A 56 -6.29 -15.70 20.94
CA THR A 56 -6.03 -17.00 21.58
C THR A 56 -5.83 -16.87 23.08
N LEU A 57 -5.14 -15.83 23.55
CA LEU A 57 -5.00 -15.53 24.96
C LEU A 57 -6.36 -15.20 25.61
N LEU A 58 -7.22 -14.45 24.93
CA LEU A 58 -8.58 -14.17 25.42
C LEU A 58 -9.42 -15.45 25.54
N ILE A 59 -9.37 -16.33 24.52
CA ILE A 59 -10.05 -17.63 24.55
C ILE A 59 -9.51 -18.50 25.68
N SER A 60 -8.19 -18.50 25.88
CA SER A 60 -7.53 -19.25 26.95
C SER A 60 -7.98 -18.80 28.33
N ILE A 61 -7.95 -17.49 28.61
CA ILE A 61 -8.42 -16.92 29.88
C ILE A 61 -9.90 -17.23 30.09
N ALA A 62 -10.75 -17.02 29.09
CA ALA A 62 -12.18 -17.31 29.18
C ALA A 62 -12.46 -18.80 29.47
N SER A 63 -11.70 -19.70 28.85
CA SER A 63 -11.83 -21.14 29.06
C SER A 63 -11.39 -21.55 30.47
N SER A 64 -10.26 -20.99 30.94
CA SER A 64 -9.72 -21.28 32.28
C SER A 64 -10.67 -20.79 33.37
N LEU A 65 -11.25 -19.59 33.22
CA LEU A 65 -12.26 -19.06 34.13
C LEU A 65 -13.55 -19.91 34.15
N ALA A 66 -13.93 -20.49 33.02
CA ALA A 66 -15.12 -21.34 32.91
C ALA A 66 -14.90 -22.75 33.47
N ALA A 67 -13.71 -23.31 33.30
CA ALA A 67 -13.36 -24.66 33.75
C ALA A 67 -12.85 -24.69 35.21
N GLY A 68 -12.32 -23.58 35.71
CA GLY A 68 -11.68 -23.51 37.03
C GLY A 68 -10.31 -24.20 37.08
N ASP A 69 -9.66 -24.41 35.94
CA ASP A 69 -8.34 -25.03 35.82
C ASP A 69 -7.40 -24.20 34.93
N ASP A 70 -6.09 -24.36 35.16
CA ASP A 70 -5.06 -23.62 34.42
C ASP A 70 -4.52 -24.41 33.21
N SER A 71 -5.01 -25.64 32.98
CA SER A 71 -4.52 -26.52 31.90
C SER A 71 -4.76 -25.93 30.51
N ALA A 72 -5.82 -25.13 30.36
CA ALA A 72 -6.08 -24.37 29.14
C ALA A 72 -5.01 -23.29 28.88
N VAL A 73 -4.47 -22.65 29.92
CA VAL A 73 -3.41 -21.64 29.76
C VAL A 73 -2.14 -22.28 29.21
N ASP A 74 -1.74 -23.42 29.76
CA ASP A 74 -0.54 -24.15 29.31
C ASP A 74 -0.67 -24.61 27.85
N PHE A 75 -1.81 -25.20 27.49
CA PHE A 75 -2.07 -25.66 26.12
C PHE A 75 -2.06 -24.49 25.12
N TRP A 76 -2.78 -23.40 25.42
CA TRP A 76 -2.83 -22.24 24.54
C TRP A 76 -1.49 -21.49 24.46
N GLY A 77 -0.70 -21.49 25.53
CA GLY A 77 0.68 -20.98 25.54
C GLY A 77 1.57 -21.75 24.56
N LEU A 78 1.47 -23.08 24.54
CA LEU A 78 2.19 -23.91 23.57
C LEU A 78 1.72 -23.65 22.14
N VAL A 79 0.40 -23.53 21.92
CA VAL A 79 -0.18 -23.18 20.62
C VAL A 79 0.34 -21.83 20.12
N LEU A 80 0.46 -20.84 21.00
CA LEU A 80 1.04 -19.53 20.67
C LEU A 80 2.50 -19.63 20.24
N ALA A 81 3.33 -20.37 20.98
CA ALA A 81 4.73 -20.58 20.65
C ALA A 81 4.88 -21.23 19.26
N PHE A 82 4.14 -22.30 18.98
CA PHE A 82 4.15 -22.95 17.66
C PHE A 82 3.57 -22.06 16.56
N SER A 83 2.55 -21.26 16.87
CA SER A 83 1.95 -20.32 15.91
C SER A 83 2.97 -19.31 15.40
N LEU A 84 3.90 -18.85 16.24
CA LEU A 84 4.97 -17.94 15.81
C LEU A 84 5.86 -18.59 14.74
N PHE A 85 6.30 -19.82 14.96
CA PHE A 85 7.11 -20.57 13.99
C PHE A 85 6.35 -20.72 12.67
N ILE A 86 5.08 -21.13 12.72
CA ILE A 86 4.24 -21.26 11.52
C ILE A 86 4.07 -19.90 10.82
N ALA A 87 3.86 -18.82 11.57
CA ALA A 87 3.69 -17.48 11.01
C ALA A 87 4.95 -16.98 10.30
N VAL A 88 6.14 -17.33 10.78
CA VAL A 88 7.42 -16.98 10.14
C VAL A 88 7.69 -17.87 8.93
N PHE A 89 7.60 -19.19 9.08
CA PHE A 89 8.04 -20.12 8.03
C PHE A 89 7.00 -20.32 6.93
N ILE A 90 5.71 -20.24 7.24
CA ILE A 90 4.62 -20.45 6.28
C ILE A 90 3.89 -19.14 6.01
N GLY A 91 3.57 -18.38 7.06
CA GLY A 91 2.83 -17.12 6.93
C GLY A 91 3.54 -16.08 6.07
N THR A 92 4.84 -15.87 6.29
CA THR A 92 5.66 -14.91 5.52
C THR A 92 5.70 -15.22 4.01
N PRO A 93 6.11 -16.43 3.56
CA PRO A 93 6.15 -16.71 2.12
C PRO A 93 4.76 -16.67 1.49
N VAL A 94 3.72 -17.16 2.15
CA VAL A 94 2.34 -17.09 1.64
C VAL A 94 1.90 -15.63 1.47
N ALA A 95 2.16 -14.77 2.47
CA ALA A 95 1.81 -13.35 2.41
C ALA A 95 2.57 -12.62 1.28
N LEU A 96 3.82 -13.00 1.00
CA LEU A 96 4.58 -12.47 -0.14
C LEU A 96 3.96 -12.88 -1.48
N VAL A 97 3.59 -14.16 -1.63
CA VAL A 97 2.90 -14.66 -2.84
C VAL A 97 1.60 -13.90 -3.07
N PHE A 98 0.80 -13.70 -2.02
CA PHE A 98 -0.42 -12.89 -2.10
C PHE A 98 -0.12 -11.43 -2.48
N GLY A 99 0.93 -10.84 -1.91
CA GLY A 99 1.36 -9.47 -2.26
C GLY A 99 1.76 -9.33 -3.73
N LEU A 100 2.44 -10.33 -4.30
CA LEU A 100 2.82 -10.34 -5.71
C LEU A 100 1.60 -10.57 -6.62
N LEU A 101 0.73 -11.53 -6.28
CA LEU A 101 -0.46 -11.86 -7.06
C LEU A 101 -1.45 -10.68 -7.13
N LEU A 102 -1.61 -9.95 -6.02
CA LEU A 102 -2.51 -8.82 -5.92
C LEU A 102 -1.90 -7.50 -6.44
N ARG A 103 -0.67 -7.51 -6.96
CA ARG A 103 0.00 -6.32 -7.52
C ARG A 103 -0.79 -5.69 -8.67
N VAL A 104 -1.58 -6.49 -9.39
CA VAL A 104 -2.43 -6.05 -10.51
C VAL A 104 -3.67 -5.27 -10.02
N VAL A 105 -4.10 -5.47 -8.78
CA VAL A 105 -5.39 -4.97 -8.29
C VAL A 105 -5.24 -3.62 -7.59
N ARG A 106 -5.80 -2.56 -8.20
CA ARG A 106 -5.74 -1.17 -7.68
C ARG A 106 -6.63 -0.91 -6.46
N ARG A 107 -7.62 -1.78 -6.18
CA ARG A 107 -8.57 -1.62 -5.07
C ARG A 107 -8.03 -2.25 -3.79
N GLN A 108 -7.63 -1.43 -2.81
CA GLN A 108 -7.05 -1.89 -1.53
C GLN A 108 -7.98 -2.83 -0.73
N TRP A 109 -9.30 -2.62 -0.80
CA TRP A 109 -10.28 -3.51 -0.15
C TRP A 109 -10.24 -4.95 -0.68
N VAL A 110 -9.89 -5.14 -1.95
CA VAL A 110 -9.74 -6.49 -2.52
C VAL A 110 -8.55 -7.21 -1.89
N HIS A 111 -7.51 -6.47 -1.46
CA HIS A 111 -6.39 -7.08 -0.75
C HIS A 111 -6.83 -7.58 0.62
N VAL A 112 -7.64 -6.81 1.35
CA VAL A 112 -8.19 -7.25 2.66
C VAL A 112 -9.02 -8.52 2.49
N ALA A 113 -9.93 -8.54 1.50
CA ALA A 113 -10.74 -9.71 1.20
C ALA A 113 -9.89 -10.92 0.77
N ALA A 114 -8.89 -10.72 -0.09
CA ALA A 114 -8.02 -11.79 -0.55
C ALA A 114 -7.18 -12.38 0.58
N PHE A 115 -6.66 -11.55 1.50
CA PHE A 115 -5.97 -12.06 2.69
C PHE A 115 -6.93 -12.83 3.60
N PHE A 116 -8.16 -12.33 3.80
CA PHE A 116 -9.18 -13.04 4.58
C PHE A 116 -9.47 -14.42 3.99
N PHE A 117 -9.94 -14.48 2.75
CA PHE A 117 -10.35 -15.73 2.11
C PHE A 117 -9.16 -16.65 1.86
N GLY A 118 -8.01 -16.11 1.47
CA GLY A 118 -6.80 -16.88 1.22
C GLY A 118 -6.32 -17.64 2.44
N PHE A 119 -6.16 -16.94 3.57
CA PHE A 119 -5.73 -17.59 4.81
C PHE A 119 -6.83 -18.44 5.44
N ALA A 120 -8.11 -18.05 5.33
CA ALA A 120 -9.21 -18.88 5.81
C ALA A 120 -9.30 -20.21 5.06
N ILE A 121 -9.29 -20.19 3.72
CA ILE A 121 -9.35 -21.41 2.89
C ILE A 121 -8.12 -22.28 3.14
N LEU A 122 -6.92 -21.67 3.19
CA LEU A 122 -5.68 -22.40 3.47
C LEU A 122 -5.74 -23.10 4.83
N THR A 123 -6.15 -22.39 5.88
CA THR A 123 -6.25 -22.93 7.24
C THR A 123 -7.30 -24.04 7.32
N PHE A 124 -8.46 -23.81 6.71
CA PHE A 124 -9.53 -24.81 6.65
C PHE A 124 -9.05 -26.09 5.94
N ALA A 125 -8.42 -25.95 4.77
CA ALA A 125 -7.91 -27.07 4.00
C ALA A 125 -6.83 -27.85 4.78
N VAL A 126 -5.87 -27.16 5.40
CA VAL A 126 -4.82 -27.80 6.21
C VAL A 126 -5.45 -28.56 7.38
N MET A 127 -6.35 -27.94 8.14
CA MET A 127 -7.01 -28.62 9.26
C MET A 127 -7.77 -29.86 8.80
N GLN A 128 -8.54 -29.74 7.72
CA GLN A 128 -9.35 -30.86 7.23
C GLN A 128 -8.50 -32.00 6.65
N LEU A 129 -7.32 -31.69 6.11
CA LEU A 129 -6.35 -32.69 5.67
C LEU A 129 -5.65 -33.39 6.85
N THR A 130 -5.31 -32.64 7.90
CA THR A 130 -4.61 -33.18 9.07
C THR A 130 -5.51 -33.98 10.00
N ILE A 131 -6.78 -33.58 10.13
CA ILE A 131 -7.74 -34.22 11.05
C ILE A 131 -9.07 -34.42 10.31
N PRO A 132 -9.14 -35.37 9.37
CA PRO A 132 -10.31 -35.53 8.49
C PRO A 132 -11.58 -35.96 9.25
N TRP A 133 -11.42 -36.53 10.44
CA TRP A 133 -12.51 -37.05 11.27
C TRP A 133 -13.17 -35.99 12.15
N THR A 134 -12.64 -34.76 12.20
CA THR A 134 -13.19 -33.69 13.04
C THR A 134 -14.43 -33.07 12.40
N SER A 135 -15.43 -32.74 13.22
CA SER A 135 -16.61 -31.99 12.80
C SER A 135 -16.21 -30.67 12.13
N LEU A 136 -16.80 -30.38 10.97
CA LEU A 136 -16.51 -29.20 10.14
C LEU A 136 -16.63 -27.86 10.89
N ARG A 137 -17.38 -27.83 12.01
CA ARG A 137 -17.60 -26.62 12.81
C ARG A 137 -16.30 -26.06 13.39
N MET A 138 -15.44 -26.91 13.93
CA MET A 138 -14.20 -26.45 14.58
C MET A 138 -13.18 -25.89 13.57
N PRO A 139 -12.84 -26.60 12.48
CA PRO A 139 -11.97 -26.08 11.42
C PRO A 139 -12.51 -24.80 10.80
N PHE A 140 -13.83 -24.69 10.63
CA PHE A 140 -14.46 -23.49 10.09
C PHE A 140 -14.26 -22.28 11.02
N LEU A 141 -14.54 -22.41 12.31
CA LEU A 141 -14.35 -21.32 13.27
C LEU A 141 -12.88 -20.88 13.32
N TYR A 142 -11.97 -21.84 13.36
CA TYR A 142 -10.53 -21.56 13.37
C TYR A 142 -10.07 -20.85 12.09
N ALA A 143 -10.52 -21.32 10.93
CA ALA A 143 -10.24 -20.71 9.64
C ALA A 143 -10.75 -19.27 9.55
N VAL A 144 -11.96 -18.99 10.02
CA VAL A 144 -12.53 -17.65 10.06
C VAL A 144 -11.73 -16.73 10.97
N SER A 145 -11.31 -17.21 12.14
CA SER A 145 -10.47 -16.44 13.07
C SER A 145 -9.10 -16.09 12.45
N VAL A 146 -8.42 -17.05 11.82
CA VAL A 146 -7.14 -16.81 11.16
C VAL A 146 -7.30 -15.83 9.99
N GLY A 147 -8.33 -16.03 9.15
CA GLY A 147 -8.65 -15.11 8.05
C GLY A 147 -8.93 -13.69 8.55
N PHE A 148 -9.66 -13.56 9.66
CA PHE A 148 -9.95 -12.26 10.27
C PHE A 148 -8.66 -11.56 10.74
N CYS A 149 -7.77 -12.26 11.44
CA CYS A 149 -6.48 -11.70 11.85
C CYS A 149 -5.61 -11.29 10.65
N ALA A 150 -5.63 -12.05 9.56
CA ALA A 150 -4.94 -11.70 8.32
C ALA A 150 -5.53 -10.43 7.67
N ALA A 151 -6.85 -10.31 7.65
CA ALA A 151 -7.55 -9.13 7.15
C ALA A 151 -7.22 -7.87 7.96
N VAL A 152 -7.21 -7.99 9.30
CA VAL A 152 -6.84 -6.90 10.22
C VAL A 152 -5.41 -6.43 9.99
N GLY A 153 -4.46 -7.35 9.85
CA GLY A 153 -3.08 -6.98 9.54
C GLY A 153 -2.96 -6.26 8.21
N ARG A 154 -3.67 -6.71 7.17
CA ARG A 154 -3.69 -6.01 5.87
C ARG A 154 -4.34 -4.63 5.99
N ALA A 155 -5.44 -4.51 6.75
CA ALA A 155 -6.14 -3.25 6.97
C ALA A 155 -5.27 -2.23 7.73
N SER A 156 -4.43 -2.67 8.66
CA SER A 156 -3.56 -1.80 9.47
C SER A 156 -2.51 -1.04 8.63
N VAL A 157 -2.15 -1.56 7.46
CA VAL A 157 -1.13 -0.99 6.58
C VAL A 157 -1.74 -0.01 5.57
N ILE A 158 -3.07 0.00 5.40
CA ILE A 158 -3.76 0.88 4.43
C ILE A 158 -3.45 2.36 4.71
N LYS A 159 -3.33 2.75 5.98
CA LYS A 159 -3.12 4.15 6.40
C LYS A 159 -1.66 4.62 6.35
N ASP A 160 -0.69 3.71 6.18
CA ASP A 160 0.74 4.08 6.14
C ASP A 160 1.21 4.50 4.74
N VAL A 161 0.32 4.46 3.74
CA VAL A 161 0.59 5.01 2.41
C VAL A 161 0.34 6.52 2.44
N ASN A 162 1.18 7.26 3.16
CA ASN A 162 1.27 8.72 3.03
C ASN A 162 2.29 9.06 1.95
N VAL A 163 1.79 9.62 0.86
CA VAL A 163 2.60 10.15 -0.24
C VAL A 163 3.15 11.49 0.21
N HIS A 164 4.41 11.55 0.63
CA HIS A 164 5.09 12.82 0.82
C HIS A 164 5.45 13.40 -0.55
N PRO A 165 5.05 14.65 -0.87
CA PRO A 165 5.66 15.39 -1.96
C PRO A 165 7.17 15.46 -1.72
N VAL A 166 7.96 15.07 -2.71
CA VAL A 166 9.39 15.42 -2.74
C VAL A 166 9.44 16.94 -2.63
N PRO A 167 10.16 17.54 -1.65
CA PRO A 167 10.39 18.98 -1.64
C PRO A 167 10.94 19.36 -3.00
N ASP A 168 10.22 20.23 -3.71
CA ASP A 168 10.59 20.68 -5.04
C ASP A 168 12.09 20.97 -5.03
N LEU A 169 12.86 20.17 -5.77
CA LEU A 169 14.18 20.57 -6.18
C LEU A 169 13.93 21.93 -6.83
N HIS A 170 14.39 22.98 -6.13
CA HIS A 170 14.31 24.34 -6.57
C HIS A 170 15.11 24.39 -7.87
N LEU A 171 14.46 24.03 -8.97
CA LEU A 171 15.02 24.19 -10.29
C LEU A 171 15.26 25.69 -10.38
N PRO A 172 16.51 26.14 -10.55
CA PRO A 172 16.78 27.55 -10.73
C PRO A 172 15.84 28.02 -11.82
N GLY A 173 15.04 29.04 -11.52
CA GLY A 173 14.08 29.58 -12.46
C GLY A 173 14.75 29.85 -13.81
N PRO A 174 14.00 29.78 -14.93
CA PRO A 174 14.57 30.06 -16.23
C PRO A 174 15.36 31.36 -16.17
N PRO A 175 16.60 31.40 -16.69
CA PRO A 175 17.44 32.59 -16.63
C PRO A 175 16.63 33.78 -17.14
N PRO A 176 16.68 34.95 -16.46
CA PRO A 176 15.93 36.11 -16.88
C PRO A 176 16.25 36.39 -18.35
N ALA A 177 15.20 36.44 -19.18
CA ALA A 177 15.35 36.72 -20.60
C ALA A 177 16.19 37.99 -20.75
N THR A 178 17.34 37.86 -21.42
CA THR A 178 18.40 38.87 -21.61
C THR A 178 17.95 40.07 -22.47
N GLY A 179 16.68 40.47 -22.42
CA GLY A 179 16.05 41.42 -23.35
C GLY A 179 15.56 42.74 -22.76
N GLN A 180 15.84 43.05 -21.49
CA GLN A 180 15.42 44.31 -20.84
C GLN A 180 16.62 45.16 -20.38
N ILE A 181 17.66 45.26 -21.20
CA ILE A 181 18.73 46.26 -21.04
C ILE A 181 18.52 47.31 -22.13
N GLY A 182 17.73 48.34 -21.83
CA GLY A 182 17.49 49.41 -22.81
C GLY A 182 16.36 50.38 -22.52
N LYS A 183 16.10 50.72 -21.25
CA LYS A 183 15.36 51.95 -20.92
C LYS A 183 16.32 52.96 -20.31
N THR A 184 16.84 53.79 -21.20
CA THR A 184 17.61 55.01 -20.99
C THR A 184 17.02 55.83 -19.83
N ARG A 185 17.81 56.00 -18.76
CA ARG A 185 17.54 57.01 -17.72
C ARG A 185 17.61 58.39 -18.38
N GLN A 186 16.50 59.09 -18.40
CA GLN A 186 16.42 60.51 -18.73
C GLN A 186 17.00 61.32 -17.54
N PRO A 187 17.95 62.25 -17.77
CA PRO A 187 18.49 63.08 -16.70
C PRO A 187 17.45 64.09 -16.21
N ARG A 188 17.20 64.05 -14.90
CA ARG A 188 16.32 64.95 -14.16
C ARG A 188 16.93 66.37 -14.18
N GLN A 189 16.42 67.24 -15.05
CA GLN A 189 16.70 68.68 -14.97
C GLN A 189 15.95 69.25 -13.75
N GLY A 190 16.69 69.81 -12.80
CA GLY A 190 16.13 70.48 -11.62
C GLY A 190 15.73 71.93 -11.91
N PRO A 191 14.89 72.54 -11.06
CA PRO A 191 14.77 74.00 -11.00
C PRO A 191 15.74 74.60 -9.97
N LEU A 192 16.35 75.72 -10.36
CA LEU A 192 17.30 76.56 -9.61
C LEU A 192 16.64 77.29 -8.42
N PRO A 193 17.44 77.72 -7.42
CA PRO A 193 16.98 78.46 -6.24
C PRO A 193 16.70 79.94 -6.55
N HIS A 194 15.69 80.49 -5.86
CA HIS A 194 15.50 81.93 -5.63
C HIS A 194 15.57 82.21 -4.14
#